data_AF-A0A9Q0CEE4-F1
#
_entry.id   AF-A0A9Q0CEE4-F1
#
_cell.length_a   1.000
_cell.length_b   1.000
_cell.length_c   1.000
_cell.angle_alpha   90.00
_cell.angle_beta   90.00
_cell.angle_gamma   90.00
#
_symmetry.space_group_name_H-M   'P 1'
#
loop_
_entity.id
_entity.type
_entity.pdbx_description
1 polymer ?
#
loop_
_entity_poly.entity_id
_entity_poly.type
_entity_poly.pdbx_seq_one_letter_code
_entity_poly.pdbx_strand_id
1 'polypeptide(L)'
;MRLKTSGVSFLFPNIVLVSNYGIEAWKSLLFLFKPPYILGKLPFISNRRYTLSSSMQISDSDSKQRKMKRISKQGKMEGASKKRRMEGVFSPINSLPPECVSHIISLTSPHDACMFSLTSTGFRSVADSDDTWLHFLPSDIDSILSRAVDPVVFSSKKDLFVKLCEPPLLIDGGKLSFELDISSGKKSYMISARALDITSEEKQFNYLRWISLPDSRFVDVVEKTEMCFLNVVGKIDSKMLSRETRYAAYLVYKVKETSNDLVPRRHPVMLCTSVTINRNMTTKEFACNNEIPQEWWEVEIGEFYIENGEEGEVKLMLAEIGGALCRTGLIILGIDIRPKH
;
A
#
# COMPACT_ATOMS: atom_id res chain seq x y z
N MET A 1 -45.56 39.27 -21.44
CA MET A 1 -44.89 40.23 -22.34
C MET A 1 -43.41 39.82 -22.44
N ARG A 2 -42.97 39.47 -23.66
CA ARG A 2 -41.58 39.23 -24.13
C ARG A 2 -40.70 38.15 -23.44
N LEU A 3 -40.69 37.00 -24.12
CA LEU A 3 -39.51 36.15 -24.34
C LEU A 3 -38.28 36.96 -24.79
N LYS A 4 -37.09 36.52 -24.36
CA LYS A 4 -35.89 36.54 -25.21
C LYS A 4 -34.94 35.40 -24.82
N THR A 5 -35.02 34.37 -25.64
CA THR A 5 -33.99 33.36 -25.94
C THR A 5 -32.76 34.01 -26.58
N SER A 6 -31.57 33.50 -26.27
CA SER A 6 -30.46 33.47 -27.22
C SER A 6 -29.56 32.27 -26.91
N GLY A 7 -29.75 31.19 -27.67
CA GLY A 7 -28.71 30.20 -27.89
C GLY A 7 -27.80 30.64 -29.03
N VAL A 8 -26.53 30.30 -28.94
CA VAL A 8 -25.68 30.06 -30.12
C VAL A 8 -24.78 28.87 -29.80
N SER A 9 -24.97 27.80 -30.56
CA SER A 9 -24.06 26.69 -30.78
C SER A 9 -23.07 27.05 -31.90
N PHE A 10 -21.80 26.62 -31.81
CA PHE A 10 -21.17 25.65 -32.72
C PHE A 10 -19.62 25.61 -32.64
N LEU A 11 -19.12 24.36 -32.76
CA LEU A 11 -17.86 23.87 -33.36
C LEU A 11 -16.57 23.79 -32.52
N PHE A 12 -16.24 22.53 -32.21
CA PHE A 12 -14.92 21.98 -31.83
C PHE A 12 -13.81 22.33 -32.85
N PRO A 13 -12.53 22.38 -32.42
CA PRO A 13 -11.71 21.16 -32.44
C PRO A 13 -10.73 20.99 -31.25
N ASN A 14 -10.26 19.75 -31.12
CA ASN A 14 -9.10 19.24 -30.38
C ASN A 14 -9.32 18.65 -28.97
N ILE A 15 -9.55 17.34 -29.04
CA ILE A 15 -9.32 16.29 -28.06
C ILE A 15 -7.85 16.29 -27.60
N VAL A 16 -7.64 16.29 -26.28
CA VAL A 16 -6.62 15.45 -25.64
C VAL A 16 -7.30 14.80 -24.43
N LEU A 17 -7.81 13.58 -24.62
CA LEU A 17 -8.18 12.69 -23.53
C LEU A 17 -6.90 12.02 -23.03
N VAL A 18 -6.38 12.45 -21.89
CA VAL A 18 -5.46 11.62 -21.11
C VAL A 18 -6.34 10.70 -20.27
N SER A 19 -6.47 9.44 -20.68
CA SER A 19 -7.14 8.41 -19.90
C SER A 19 -6.25 8.00 -18.72
N ASN A 20 -6.52 8.56 -17.54
CA ASN A 20 -6.11 7.94 -16.27
C ASN A 20 -7.19 6.94 -15.85
N TYR A 21 -7.23 5.79 -16.53
CA TYR A 21 -7.93 4.60 -16.06
C TYR A 21 -6.89 3.50 -15.91
N GLY A 22 -6.34 3.37 -14.71
CA GLY A 22 -5.33 2.34 -14.42
C GLY A 22 -4.97 2.14 -12.96
N ILE A 23 -5.74 2.67 -12.00
CA ILE A 23 -5.43 2.51 -10.56
C ILE A 23 -6.64 2.04 -9.73
N GLU A 24 -7.89 2.27 -10.17
CA GLU A 24 -9.08 1.92 -9.37
C GLU A 24 -9.79 0.59 -9.74
N ALA A 25 -9.18 -0.24 -10.60
CA ALA A 25 -9.75 -1.56 -10.96
C ALA A 25 -9.25 -2.73 -10.10
N TRP A 26 -8.18 -2.54 -9.31
CA TRP A 26 -7.53 -3.63 -8.57
C TRP A 26 -8.07 -3.82 -7.15
N LYS A 27 -8.65 -2.78 -6.53
CA LYS A 27 -9.38 -2.92 -5.25
C LYS A 27 -10.56 -3.88 -5.35
N SER A 28 -11.18 -3.97 -6.54
CA SER A 28 -12.29 -4.90 -6.81
C SER A 28 -11.83 -6.35 -7.04
N LEU A 29 -10.56 -6.60 -7.36
CA LEU A 29 -10.01 -7.94 -7.56
C LEU A 29 -9.48 -8.59 -6.27
N LEU A 30 -9.20 -7.79 -5.23
CA LEU A 30 -8.85 -8.30 -3.89
C LEU A 30 -10.04 -8.92 -3.12
N PHE A 31 -11.28 -8.72 -3.57
CA PHE A 31 -12.44 -9.39 -2.98
C PHE A 31 -12.51 -10.91 -3.27
N LEU A 32 -11.74 -11.42 -4.23
CA LEU A 32 -11.76 -12.84 -4.61
C LEU A 32 -10.73 -13.72 -3.88
N PHE A 33 -9.92 -13.17 -2.99
CA PHE A 33 -8.91 -13.92 -2.22
C PHE A 33 -8.99 -13.72 -0.69
N LYS A 34 -10.18 -13.41 -0.14
CA LYS A 34 -10.45 -13.64 1.30
C LYS A 34 -10.80 -15.13 1.51
N PRO A 35 -10.02 -15.92 2.28
CA PRO A 35 -10.48 -17.24 2.71
C PRO A 35 -11.48 -17.10 3.87
N PRO A 36 -12.63 -17.81 3.86
CA PRO A 36 -13.46 -17.95 5.06
C PRO A 36 -12.91 -19.08 5.94
N TYR A 37 -12.83 -18.81 7.25
CA TYR A 37 -12.53 -19.81 8.26
C TYR A 37 -13.71 -20.80 8.47
N ILE A 38 -13.40 -22.09 8.32
CA ILE A 38 -13.95 -23.33 8.95
C ILE A 38 -15.47 -23.61 8.90
N LEU A 39 -15.87 -24.68 8.18
CA LEU A 39 -16.75 -25.78 8.66
C LEU A 39 -16.93 -26.92 7.62
N GLY A 40 -16.76 -28.18 8.06
CA GLY A 40 -17.56 -29.33 7.59
C GLY A 40 -16.97 -30.26 6.50
N LYS A 41 -16.95 -31.56 6.80
CA LYS A 41 -16.40 -32.70 6.04
C LYS A 41 -17.20 -33.14 4.77
N LEU A 42 -16.45 -33.49 3.70
CA LEU A 42 -16.57 -34.62 2.71
C LEU A 42 -17.81 -34.76 1.78
N PRO A 43 -17.77 -35.52 0.64
CA PRO A 43 -16.64 -36.04 -0.16
C PRO A 43 -16.72 -35.81 -1.71
N PHE A 44 -15.59 -36.12 -2.38
CA PHE A 44 -15.33 -36.49 -3.80
C PHE A 44 -16.52 -36.71 -4.77
N ILE A 45 -16.39 -36.19 -6.02
CA ILE A 45 -16.54 -36.92 -7.32
C ILE A 45 -15.92 -36.08 -8.47
N SER A 46 -15.36 -36.80 -9.44
CA SER A 46 -14.45 -36.43 -10.53
C SER A 46 -15.04 -35.79 -11.80
N ASN A 47 -14.13 -35.19 -12.58
CA ASN A 47 -14.04 -35.11 -14.06
C ASN A 47 -15.02 -34.21 -14.85
N ARG A 48 -14.46 -33.24 -15.60
CA ARG A 48 -14.33 -33.33 -17.08
C ARG A 48 -13.53 -32.15 -17.69
N ARG A 49 -12.69 -32.52 -18.66
CA ARG A 49 -11.98 -31.65 -19.63
C ARG A 49 -12.93 -31.20 -20.73
N TYR A 50 -12.66 -30.05 -21.36
CA TYR A 50 -13.02 -29.82 -22.77
C TYR A 50 -11.87 -29.14 -23.52
N THR A 51 -11.56 -29.73 -24.67
CA THR A 51 -10.58 -29.36 -25.69
C THR A 51 -11.22 -28.49 -26.78
N LEU A 52 -10.39 -27.66 -27.41
CA LEU A 52 -10.63 -26.86 -28.62
C LEU A 52 -11.11 -27.70 -29.83
N SER A 53 -11.91 -27.07 -30.71
CA SER A 53 -11.96 -27.39 -32.13
C SER A 53 -12.27 -26.14 -32.95
N SER A 54 -11.68 -26.09 -34.14
CA SER A 54 -11.52 -24.98 -35.07
C SER A 54 -12.28 -25.27 -36.38
N SER A 55 -12.91 -24.25 -36.95
CA SER A 55 -13.34 -24.14 -38.37
C SER A 55 -13.83 -22.68 -38.56
N MET A 56 -13.63 -21.94 -39.66
CA MET A 56 -13.71 -22.30 -41.07
C MET A 56 -13.12 -21.15 -41.94
N GLN A 57 -12.90 -21.44 -43.23
CA GLN A 57 -12.02 -20.78 -44.20
C GLN A 57 -12.53 -19.50 -44.90
N ILE A 58 -11.56 -18.65 -45.29
CA ILE A 58 -11.27 -17.98 -46.59
C ILE A 58 -12.41 -17.77 -47.61
N SER A 59 -12.54 -16.53 -48.10
CA SER A 59 -12.81 -16.23 -49.53
C SER A 59 -12.34 -14.83 -49.95
N ASP A 60 -11.62 -14.77 -51.07
CA ASP A 60 -11.11 -13.63 -51.84
C ASP A 60 -12.17 -12.61 -52.31
N SER A 61 -11.75 -11.36 -52.55
CA SER A 61 -12.05 -10.66 -53.81
C SER A 61 -11.21 -9.39 -54.01
N ASP A 62 -10.41 -9.43 -55.07
CA ASP A 62 -9.74 -8.35 -55.78
C ASP A 62 -10.68 -7.20 -56.23
N SER A 63 -10.21 -5.95 -56.18
CA SER A 63 -10.30 -4.96 -57.28
C SER A 63 -10.10 -3.51 -56.82
N LYS A 64 -9.05 -2.88 -57.35
CA LYS A 64 -9.03 -1.51 -57.96
C LYS A 64 -7.64 -0.89 -57.83
N GLN A 65 -6.76 -1.29 -58.73
CA GLN A 65 -5.64 -0.47 -59.17
C GLN A 65 -5.85 -0.08 -60.65
N ARG A 66 -5.49 1.18 -60.94
CA ARG A 66 -5.22 1.81 -62.26
C ARG A 66 -6.40 2.50 -62.98
N LYS A 67 -6.40 3.84 -62.95
CA LYS A 67 -6.35 4.62 -64.20
C LYS A 67 -5.83 6.05 -64.02
N MET A 68 -4.80 6.33 -64.83
CA MET A 68 -4.36 7.59 -65.44
C MET A 68 -3.49 8.63 -64.69
N LYS A 69 -2.33 8.82 -65.33
CA LYS A 69 -1.25 9.81 -65.22
C LYS A 69 -1.68 11.20 -65.75
N ARG A 70 -0.85 12.20 -65.36
CA ARG A 70 -0.46 13.45 -66.10
C ARG A 70 -1.53 14.57 -66.08
N ILE A 71 -1.32 15.81 -65.65
CA ILE A 71 -0.22 16.82 -65.70
C ILE A 71 -0.48 17.80 -64.53
N SER A 72 0.48 18.19 -63.69
CA SER A 72 1.33 19.36 -63.91
C SER A 72 2.62 19.31 -63.09
N LYS A 73 3.73 19.59 -63.76
CA LYS A 73 4.97 20.06 -63.16
C LYS A 73 4.72 21.45 -62.56
N GLN A 74 5.35 21.77 -61.44
CA GLN A 74 6.53 22.64 -61.34
C GLN A 74 6.58 23.31 -59.96
N GLY A 75 7.68 23.17 -59.21
CA GLY A 75 7.91 24.01 -58.04
C GLY A 75 8.95 23.50 -57.05
N LYS A 76 10.17 24.04 -57.20
CA LYS A 76 11.20 24.30 -56.17
C LYS A 76 12.10 23.16 -55.65
N MET A 77 13.39 23.39 -55.93
CA MET A 77 14.57 22.90 -55.22
C MET A 77 14.52 23.28 -53.74
N GLU A 78 15.09 22.44 -52.86
CA GLU A 78 16.24 22.78 -52.00
C GLU A 78 16.53 21.67 -50.98
N GLY A 79 17.82 21.33 -50.81
CA GLY A 79 18.37 20.82 -49.55
C GLY A 79 18.17 19.33 -49.21
N ALA A 80 18.79 18.40 -49.94
CA ALA A 80 19.01 17.05 -49.44
C ALA A 80 20.16 17.03 -48.42
N SER A 81 19.88 17.48 -47.19
CA SER A 81 20.71 17.14 -46.03
C SER A 81 20.57 15.63 -45.79
N LYS A 82 21.67 14.88 -45.97
CA LYS A 82 21.76 13.47 -45.56
C LYS A 82 21.56 13.40 -44.04
N LYS A 83 20.31 13.32 -43.60
CA LYS A 83 19.98 12.87 -42.25
C LYS A 83 20.37 11.40 -42.18
N ARG A 84 21.60 11.13 -41.74
CA ARG A 84 22.00 9.80 -41.25
C ARG A 84 21.01 9.47 -40.15
N ARG A 85 19.98 8.68 -40.47
CA ARG A 85 19.23 7.95 -39.45
C ARG A 85 20.24 7.01 -38.83
N MET A 86 20.68 7.34 -37.63
CA MET A 86 21.27 6.36 -36.73
C MET A 86 20.08 5.49 -36.33
N GLU A 87 19.78 4.48 -37.16
CA GLU A 87 18.96 3.35 -36.73
C GLU A 87 19.80 2.66 -35.65
N GLY A 88 19.63 3.14 -34.41
CA GLY A 88 20.07 2.40 -33.26
C GLY A 88 19.39 1.05 -33.35
N VAL A 89 20.18 0.00 -33.56
CA VAL A 89 19.73 -1.38 -33.43
C VAL A 89 19.38 -1.56 -31.96
N PHE A 90 18.15 -1.21 -31.60
CA PHE A 90 17.58 -1.59 -30.31
C PHE A 90 17.44 -3.10 -30.37
N SER A 91 18.44 -3.77 -29.83
CA SER A 91 18.37 -5.21 -29.63
C SER A 91 17.28 -5.45 -28.58
N PRO A 92 16.34 -6.40 -28.80
CA PRO A 92 15.31 -6.70 -27.81
C PRO A 92 15.95 -7.02 -26.46
N ILE A 93 15.34 -6.60 -25.35
CA ILE A 93 15.93 -6.79 -24.01
C ILE A 93 16.21 -8.29 -23.69
N ASN A 94 15.53 -9.20 -24.39
CA ASN A 94 15.73 -10.66 -24.34
C ASN A 94 17.05 -11.14 -24.97
N SER A 95 17.75 -10.29 -25.72
CA SER A 95 19.06 -10.61 -26.30
C SER A 95 20.22 -10.17 -25.41
N LEU A 96 19.93 -9.56 -24.26
CA LEU A 96 20.94 -9.22 -23.26
C LEU A 96 21.39 -10.48 -22.49
N PRO A 97 22.64 -10.52 -22.01
CA PRO A 97 23.08 -11.57 -21.09
C PRO A 97 22.18 -11.64 -19.85
N PRO A 98 21.96 -12.84 -19.27
CA PRO A 98 21.15 -13.02 -18.06
C PRO A 98 21.56 -12.14 -16.89
N GLU A 99 22.86 -11.83 -16.76
CA GLU A 99 23.41 -10.98 -15.72
C GLU A 99 22.96 -9.52 -15.86
N CYS A 100 22.92 -9.01 -17.09
CA CYS A 100 22.41 -7.67 -17.37
C CYS A 100 20.91 -7.58 -17.09
N VAL A 101 20.16 -8.61 -17.47
CA VAL A 101 18.72 -8.72 -17.19
C VAL A 101 18.47 -8.77 -15.68
N SER A 102 19.23 -9.58 -14.94
CA SER A 102 19.15 -9.68 -13.48
C SER A 102 19.38 -8.33 -12.83
N HIS A 103 20.45 -7.62 -13.24
CA HIS A 103 20.74 -6.30 -12.74
C HIS A 103 19.61 -5.31 -13.02
N ILE A 104 19.06 -5.30 -14.24
CA ILE A 104 17.91 -4.43 -14.58
C ILE A 104 16.73 -4.74 -13.68
N ILE A 105 16.35 -6.01 -13.50
CA ILE A 105 15.20 -6.40 -12.69
C ILE A 105 15.43 -6.06 -11.21
N SER A 106 16.64 -6.24 -10.69
CA SER A 106 16.98 -5.89 -9.29
C SER A 106 16.81 -4.40 -8.96
N LEU A 107 16.83 -3.53 -9.98
CA LEU A 107 16.63 -2.09 -9.86
C LEU A 107 15.16 -1.66 -10.06
N THR A 108 14.26 -2.61 -10.31
CA THR A 108 12.83 -2.35 -10.53
C THR A 108 12.02 -2.64 -9.25
N SER A 109 10.69 -2.53 -9.31
CA SER A 109 9.83 -2.92 -8.19
C SER A 109 9.60 -4.44 -8.14
N PRO A 110 9.24 -5.03 -6.98
CA PRO A 110 8.82 -6.43 -6.90
C PRO A 110 7.66 -6.76 -7.86
N HIS A 111 6.76 -5.80 -8.08
CA HIS A 111 5.69 -5.90 -9.06
C HIS A 111 6.24 -6.03 -10.48
N ASP A 112 7.18 -5.18 -10.88
CA ASP A 112 7.77 -5.22 -12.21
C ASP A 112 8.55 -6.51 -12.44
N ALA A 113 9.27 -7.01 -11.43
CA ALA A 113 9.93 -8.32 -11.50
C ALA A 113 8.92 -9.45 -11.81
N CYS A 114 7.75 -9.44 -11.16
CA CYS A 114 6.68 -10.37 -11.49
C CYS A 114 6.20 -10.20 -12.93
N MET A 115 6.07 -8.97 -13.43
CA MET A 115 5.71 -8.70 -14.82
C MET A 115 6.77 -9.23 -15.80
N PHE A 116 8.06 -9.04 -15.52
CA PHE A 116 9.14 -9.61 -16.32
C PHE A 116 9.04 -11.14 -16.41
N SER A 117 8.75 -11.83 -15.30
CA SER A 117 8.56 -13.30 -15.28
C SER A 117 7.45 -13.81 -16.21
N LEU A 118 6.45 -12.97 -16.53
CA LEU A 118 5.34 -13.32 -17.40
C LEU A 118 5.64 -13.12 -18.89
N THR A 119 6.65 -12.33 -19.24
CA THR A 119 6.90 -11.94 -20.65
C THR A 119 7.65 -13.00 -21.47
N SER A 120 8.62 -13.72 -20.89
CA SER A 120 9.34 -14.80 -21.56
C SER A 120 9.92 -15.81 -20.57
N THR A 121 10.26 -17.01 -21.06
CA THR A 121 10.92 -18.04 -20.24
C THR A 121 12.31 -17.63 -19.77
N GLY A 122 13.06 -16.88 -20.60
CA GLY A 122 14.36 -16.33 -20.23
C GLY A 122 14.23 -15.36 -19.04
N PHE A 123 13.29 -14.42 -19.12
CA PHE A 123 13.02 -13.50 -18.01
C PHE A 123 12.50 -14.23 -16.78
N ARG A 124 11.63 -15.22 -16.94
CA ARG A 124 11.14 -16.02 -15.81
C ARG A 124 12.25 -16.59 -14.96
N SER A 125 13.24 -17.22 -15.61
CA SER A 125 14.36 -17.85 -14.89
C SER A 125 15.16 -16.85 -14.04
N VAL A 126 15.34 -15.63 -14.54
CA VAL A 126 16.09 -14.57 -13.86
C VAL A 126 15.21 -13.86 -12.82
N ALA A 127 14.02 -13.44 -13.23
CA ALA A 127 13.08 -12.69 -12.41
C ALA A 127 12.58 -13.47 -11.19
N ASP A 128 12.50 -14.80 -11.25
CA ASP A 128 12.09 -15.65 -10.13
C ASP A 128 13.29 -16.24 -9.37
N SER A 129 14.52 -15.81 -9.67
CA SER A 129 15.73 -16.27 -8.98
C SER A 129 15.88 -15.64 -7.59
N ASP A 130 16.45 -16.40 -6.65
CA ASP A 130 16.69 -15.91 -5.29
C ASP A 130 17.66 -14.72 -5.26
N ASP A 131 18.64 -14.66 -6.17
CA ASP A 131 19.56 -13.52 -6.29
C ASP A 131 18.80 -12.22 -6.59
N THR A 132 17.80 -12.27 -7.48
CA THR A 132 16.97 -11.11 -7.81
C THR A 132 16.08 -10.72 -6.61
N TRP A 133 15.43 -11.69 -5.98
CA TRP A 133 14.51 -11.43 -4.87
C TRP A 133 15.22 -11.01 -3.57
N LEU A 134 16.51 -11.33 -3.41
CA LEU A 134 17.32 -10.82 -2.32
C LEU A 134 17.42 -9.29 -2.31
N HIS A 135 17.38 -8.65 -3.49
CA HIS A 135 17.41 -7.19 -3.61
C HIS A 135 16.12 -6.49 -3.17
N PHE A 136 14.99 -7.21 -3.19
CA PHE A 136 13.70 -6.69 -2.72
C PHE A 136 13.48 -6.89 -1.22
N LEU A 137 14.29 -7.74 -0.59
CA LEU A 137 14.25 -7.96 0.84
C LEU A 137 15.14 -6.93 1.57
N PRO A 138 14.79 -6.55 2.80
CA PRO A 138 15.68 -5.74 3.62
C PRO A 138 17.02 -6.43 3.85
N SER A 139 18.11 -5.65 3.87
CA SER A 139 19.46 -6.18 4.12
C SER A 139 19.64 -6.77 5.51
N ASP A 140 18.83 -6.36 6.48
CA ASP A 140 18.77 -6.84 7.85
C ASP A 140 17.68 -7.89 8.08
N ILE A 141 17.23 -8.58 7.01
CA ILE A 141 16.14 -9.55 7.09
C ILE A 141 16.37 -10.65 8.13
N ASP A 142 17.59 -11.18 8.23
CA ASP A 142 17.90 -12.26 9.19
C ASP A 142 17.77 -11.77 10.65
N SER A 143 18.11 -10.50 10.90
CA SER A 143 17.91 -9.85 12.20
C SER A 143 16.42 -9.74 12.54
N ILE A 144 15.59 -9.36 11.56
CA ILE A 144 14.12 -9.28 11.72
C ILE A 144 13.54 -10.67 12.00
N LEU A 145 13.94 -11.69 11.24
CA LEU A 145 13.46 -13.06 11.42
C LEU A 145 13.87 -13.65 12.78
N SER A 146 15.04 -13.30 13.30
CA SER A 146 15.48 -13.74 14.64
C SER A 146 14.62 -13.19 15.79
N ARG A 147 13.91 -12.08 15.55
CA ARG A 147 13.02 -11.43 16.52
C ARG A 147 11.57 -11.92 16.42
N ALA A 148 11.27 -12.77 15.45
CA ALA A 148 9.93 -13.30 15.23
C ALA A 148 9.46 -14.13 16.43
N VAL A 149 8.17 -13.98 16.77
CA VAL A 149 7.52 -14.82 17.79
C VAL A 149 7.42 -16.26 17.31
N ASP A 150 7.01 -16.45 16.05
CA ASP A 150 6.89 -17.74 15.40
C ASP A 150 7.89 -17.85 14.24
N PRO A 151 8.59 -18.99 14.08
CA PRO A 151 9.53 -19.18 12.98
C PRO A 151 8.86 -19.07 11.60
N VAL A 152 9.43 -18.27 10.71
CA VAL A 152 8.98 -18.15 9.32
C VAL A 152 9.67 -19.21 8.46
N VAL A 153 8.91 -20.21 8.02
CA VAL A 153 9.40 -21.25 7.09
C VAL A 153 9.14 -20.80 5.66
N PHE A 154 10.15 -20.82 4.79
CA PHE A 154 10.02 -20.45 3.38
C PHE A 154 10.87 -21.35 2.47
N SER A 155 10.46 -21.48 1.21
CA SER A 155 11.16 -22.31 0.20
C SER A 155 12.03 -21.52 -0.77
N SER A 156 11.83 -20.20 -0.88
CA SER A 156 12.60 -19.28 -1.73
C SER A 156 12.54 -17.86 -1.18
N LYS A 157 13.39 -16.95 -1.67
CA LYS A 157 13.36 -15.53 -1.27
C LYS A 157 12.10 -14.82 -1.75
N LYS A 158 11.54 -15.26 -2.88
CA LYS A 158 10.22 -14.83 -3.36
C LYS A 158 9.10 -15.26 -2.41
N ASP A 159 9.11 -16.52 -1.98
CA ASP A 159 8.14 -17.04 -1.00
C ASP A 159 8.25 -16.29 0.33
N LEU A 160 9.47 -16.01 0.79
CA LEU A 160 9.71 -15.17 1.97
C LEU A 160 9.11 -13.77 1.80
N PHE A 161 9.37 -13.09 0.68
CA PHE A 161 8.82 -11.76 0.42
C PHE A 161 7.28 -11.75 0.53
N VAL A 162 6.62 -12.69 -0.15
CA VAL A 162 5.15 -12.80 -0.14
C VAL A 162 4.62 -13.04 1.27
N LYS A 163 5.27 -13.91 2.06
CA LYS A 163 4.89 -14.18 3.46
C LYS A 163 5.07 -12.99 4.38
N LEU A 164 6.01 -12.10 4.07
CA LEU A 164 6.24 -10.88 4.85
C LEU A 164 5.30 -9.74 4.42
N CYS A 165 4.61 -9.85 3.29
CA CYS A 165 3.56 -8.90 2.94
C CYS A 165 2.30 -9.15 3.77
N GLU A 166 1.78 -10.38 3.80
CA GLU A 166 0.58 -10.73 4.59
C GLU A 166 0.55 -12.24 4.96
N PRO A 167 0.12 -12.63 6.19
CA PRO A 167 -0.24 -11.76 7.32
C PRO A 167 1.00 -11.17 8.01
N PRO A 168 0.86 -10.09 8.78
CA PRO A 168 2.02 -9.43 9.39
C PRO A 168 2.74 -10.29 10.42
N LEU A 169 4.07 -10.21 10.43
CA LEU A 169 4.95 -10.96 11.32
C LEU A 169 5.01 -10.30 12.71
N LEU A 170 4.58 -11.00 13.76
CA LEU A 170 4.77 -10.54 15.13
C LEU A 170 6.24 -10.69 15.57
N ILE A 171 6.81 -9.63 16.10
CA ILE A 171 8.20 -9.59 16.58
C ILE A 171 8.29 -9.00 18.00
N ASP A 172 9.43 -9.17 18.65
CA ASP A 172 9.74 -8.65 19.99
C ASP A 172 8.73 -9.08 21.07
N GLY A 173 8.37 -10.37 21.05
CA GLY A 173 7.38 -10.92 21.98
C GLY A 173 5.95 -10.44 21.70
N GLY A 174 5.65 -10.08 20.44
CA GLY A 174 4.32 -9.64 20.02
C GLY A 174 4.03 -8.16 20.31
N LYS A 175 5.06 -7.40 20.68
CA LYS A 175 4.95 -5.96 20.96
C LYS A 175 4.96 -5.11 19.70
N LEU A 176 5.65 -5.60 18.68
CA LEU A 176 5.68 -5.00 17.36
C LEU A 176 5.17 -6.02 16.35
N SER A 177 4.75 -5.51 15.22
CA SER A 177 4.47 -6.32 14.05
C SER A 177 5.13 -5.69 12.85
N PHE A 178 5.60 -6.53 11.95
CA PHE A 178 6.40 -6.18 10.80
C PHE A 178 5.75 -6.71 9.53
N GLU A 179 5.77 -5.90 8.49
CA GLU A 179 5.33 -6.28 7.16
C GLU A 179 6.15 -5.54 6.09
N LEU A 180 6.15 -6.08 4.87
CA LEU A 180 6.70 -5.41 3.70
C LEU A 180 5.57 -4.81 2.89
N ASP A 181 5.71 -3.53 2.54
CA ASP A 181 4.84 -2.90 1.55
C ASP A 181 4.96 -3.64 0.21
N ILE A 182 3.87 -4.24 -0.24
CA ILE A 182 3.86 -5.11 -1.42
C ILE A 182 4.34 -4.39 -2.70
N SER A 183 4.11 -3.09 -2.79
CA SER A 183 4.42 -2.31 -3.99
C SER A 183 5.90 -1.94 -4.06
N SER A 184 6.53 -1.62 -2.93
CA SER A 184 7.89 -1.08 -2.88
C SER A 184 8.93 -1.96 -2.19
N GLY A 185 8.49 -3.00 -1.47
CA GLY A 185 9.35 -3.82 -0.61
C GLY A 185 9.89 -3.07 0.61
N LYS A 186 9.37 -1.88 0.90
CA LYS A 186 9.80 -1.06 2.04
C LYS A 186 9.18 -1.59 3.33
N LYS A 187 9.91 -1.46 4.43
CA LYS A 187 9.49 -1.95 5.74
C LYS A 187 8.29 -1.15 6.25
N SER A 188 7.34 -1.83 6.87
CA SER A 188 6.27 -1.24 7.65
C SER A 188 6.21 -1.90 9.03
N TYR A 189 5.87 -1.12 10.05
CA TYR A 189 5.77 -1.60 11.42
C TYR A 189 4.54 -1.04 12.10
N MET A 190 3.90 -1.86 12.93
CA MET A 190 2.91 -1.38 13.88
C MET A 190 3.38 -1.61 15.33
N ILE A 191 3.34 -0.55 16.11
CA ILE A 191 3.61 -0.54 17.55
C ILE A 191 2.31 -0.89 18.27
N SER A 192 2.26 -2.03 18.96
CA SER A 192 1.07 -2.44 19.73
C SER A 192 0.79 -1.48 20.89
N ALA A 193 -0.46 -1.45 21.35
CA ALA A 193 -0.83 -0.72 22.57
C ALA A 193 0.04 -1.07 23.79
N ARG A 194 0.52 -2.33 23.89
CA ARG A 194 1.43 -2.79 24.96
C ARG A 194 2.84 -2.21 24.88
N ALA A 195 3.24 -1.72 23.71
CA ALA A 195 4.54 -1.09 23.48
C ALA A 195 4.46 0.44 23.49
N LEU A 196 3.25 1.01 23.62
CA LEU A 196 3.04 2.44 23.77
C LEU A 196 3.15 2.84 25.24
N ASP A 197 3.70 4.03 25.49
CA ASP A 197 3.64 4.68 26.79
C ASP A 197 2.31 5.45 26.87
N ILE A 198 1.36 4.88 27.61
CA ILE A 198 0.01 5.41 27.74
C ILE A 198 -0.14 5.93 29.16
N THR A 199 -0.24 7.25 29.28
CA THR A 199 -0.37 7.95 30.56
C THR A 199 -1.64 8.79 30.59
N SER A 200 -2.14 9.01 31.79
CA SER A 200 -3.16 10.01 32.10
C SER A 200 -2.63 10.93 33.19
N GLU A 201 -3.05 12.18 33.16
CA GLU A 201 -2.68 13.19 34.16
C GLU A 201 -3.18 12.79 35.56
N GLU A 202 -4.27 12.02 35.64
CA GLU A 202 -4.86 11.52 36.89
C GLU A 202 -4.29 10.14 37.27
N LYS A 203 -3.22 10.14 38.08
CA LYS A 203 -2.51 8.92 38.50
C LYS A 203 -3.27 8.00 39.49
N GLN A 204 -4.55 8.27 39.80
CA GLN A 204 -5.24 7.68 40.96
C GLN A 204 -6.27 6.59 40.64
N PHE A 205 -6.70 6.42 39.39
CA PHE A 205 -7.71 5.42 39.02
C PHE A 205 -7.21 4.45 37.95
N ASN A 206 -7.75 3.22 37.91
CA ASN A 206 -7.46 2.22 36.88
C ASN A 206 -8.22 2.57 35.58
N TYR A 207 -7.85 3.67 34.92
CA TYR A 207 -8.55 4.19 33.73
C TYR A 207 -8.34 3.33 32.47
N LEU A 208 -7.33 2.45 32.45
CA LEU A 208 -7.06 1.52 31.35
C LEU A 208 -7.48 0.10 31.71
N ARG A 209 -8.22 -0.52 30.81
CA ARG A 209 -8.53 -1.94 30.83
C ARG A 209 -7.86 -2.62 29.65
N TRP A 210 -7.06 -3.64 29.92
CA TRP A 210 -6.51 -4.50 28.88
C TRP A 210 -7.55 -5.56 28.50
N ILE A 211 -7.84 -5.67 27.21
CA ILE A 211 -8.80 -6.62 26.66
C ILE A 211 -8.17 -7.39 25.49
N SER A 212 -8.71 -8.56 25.20
CA SER A 212 -8.36 -9.34 24.01
C SER A 212 -9.56 -9.37 23.08
N LEU A 213 -9.32 -9.10 21.79
CA LEU A 213 -10.36 -9.09 20.76
C LEU A 213 -9.99 -10.09 19.66
N PRO A 214 -10.94 -10.89 19.15
CA PRO A 214 -10.64 -11.95 18.17
C PRO A 214 -10.20 -11.41 16.81
N ASP A 215 -10.49 -10.14 16.52
CA ASP A 215 -10.13 -9.43 15.29
C ASP A 215 -8.93 -8.47 15.49
N SER A 216 -8.21 -8.62 16.60
CA SER A 216 -6.96 -7.91 16.87
C SER A 216 -5.76 -8.69 16.36
N ARG A 217 -4.80 -7.99 15.74
CA ARG A 217 -3.48 -8.57 15.39
C ARG A 217 -2.60 -8.86 16.63
N PHE A 218 -2.88 -8.18 17.75
CA PHE A 218 -2.14 -8.32 19.01
C PHE A 218 -3.01 -9.01 20.07
N VAL A 219 -2.37 -9.76 20.98
CA VAL A 219 -3.05 -10.47 22.07
C VAL A 219 -3.86 -9.53 22.96
N ASP A 220 -3.25 -8.41 23.33
CA ASP A 220 -3.83 -7.40 24.20
C ASP A 220 -3.94 -6.06 23.48
N VAL A 221 -5.12 -5.43 23.60
CA VAL A 221 -5.39 -4.04 23.26
C VAL A 221 -5.85 -3.29 24.50
N VAL A 222 -5.80 -1.96 24.44
CA VAL A 222 -6.14 -1.11 25.59
C VAL A 222 -7.49 -0.43 25.36
N GLU A 223 -8.42 -0.62 26.30
CA GLU A 223 -9.71 0.07 26.39
C GLU A 223 -9.60 1.16 27.47
N LYS A 224 -9.98 2.38 27.11
CA LYS A 224 -10.17 3.48 28.04
C LYS A 224 -11.53 3.33 28.74
N THR A 225 -11.54 3.23 30.06
CA THR A 225 -12.76 2.96 30.85
C THR A 225 -13.35 4.18 31.55
N GLU A 226 -12.55 5.23 31.76
CA GLU A 226 -12.97 6.44 32.48
C GLU A 226 -12.79 7.71 31.63
N MET A 227 -13.47 8.79 32.00
CA MET A 227 -13.45 10.08 31.30
C MET A 227 -12.17 10.88 31.62
N CYS A 228 -10.99 10.30 31.39
CA CYS A 228 -9.70 10.95 31.66
C CYS A 228 -9.02 11.42 30.35
N PHE A 229 -8.13 12.41 30.41
CA PHE A 229 -7.30 12.75 29.25
C PHE A 229 -6.29 11.65 28.96
N LEU A 230 -6.19 11.25 27.69
CA LEU A 230 -5.23 10.24 27.24
C LEU A 230 -4.02 10.88 26.59
N ASN A 231 -2.82 10.51 27.06
CA ASN A 231 -1.56 10.80 26.38
C ASN A 231 -0.90 9.48 25.97
N VAL A 232 -0.74 9.28 24.68
CA VAL A 232 -0.15 8.08 24.08
C VAL A 232 1.15 8.48 23.39
N VAL A 233 2.24 7.81 23.75
CA VAL A 233 3.55 8.04 23.16
C VAL A 233 4.09 6.72 22.60
N GLY A 234 4.29 6.70 21.29
CA GLY A 234 5.00 5.64 20.56
C GLY A 234 6.41 6.10 20.19
N LYS A 235 7.36 5.16 20.21
CA LYS A 235 8.75 5.41 19.83
C LYS A 235 9.24 4.27 18.94
N ILE A 236 9.93 4.63 17.87
CA ILE A 236 10.62 3.67 17.00
C ILE A 236 11.98 4.22 16.59
N ASP A 237 12.99 3.37 16.55
CA ASP A 237 14.32 3.75 16.06
C ASP A 237 14.26 3.92 14.54
N SER A 238 14.79 5.05 14.02
CA SER A 238 14.83 5.33 12.59
C SER A 238 15.57 4.25 11.79
N LYS A 239 16.53 3.54 12.40
CA LYS A 239 17.28 2.43 11.77
C LYS A 239 16.41 1.22 11.46
N MET A 240 15.29 1.07 12.17
CA MET A 240 14.34 0.00 11.89
C MET A 240 13.59 0.23 10.59
N LEU A 241 13.45 1.49 10.16
CA LEU A 241 12.70 1.90 8.98
C LEU A 241 13.57 1.86 7.72
N SER A 242 12.94 1.83 6.55
CA SER A 242 13.65 1.92 5.28
C SER A 242 14.16 3.34 5.05
N ARG A 243 15.41 3.46 4.62
CA ARG A 243 16.03 4.74 4.27
C ARG A 243 15.41 5.34 3.01
N GLU A 244 15.57 6.65 2.86
CA GLU A 244 15.11 7.43 1.71
C GLU A 244 13.62 7.18 1.42
N THR A 245 12.83 7.10 2.49
CA THR A 245 11.43 6.70 2.43
C THR A 245 10.60 7.68 3.25
N ARG A 246 9.52 8.17 2.65
CA ARG A 246 8.51 8.94 3.38
C ARG A 246 7.56 7.97 4.06
N TYR A 247 7.29 8.22 5.33
CA TYR A 247 6.38 7.45 6.14
C TYR A 247 5.18 8.28 6.58
N ALA A 248 4.03 7.63 6.71
CA ALA A 248 2.92 8.11 7.50
C ALA A 248 2.69 7.18 8.68
N ALA A 249 2.33 7.78 9.82
CA ALA A 249 1.86 7.07 10.99
C ALA A 249 0.34 7.17 11.08
N TYR A 250 -0.30 6.07 11.47
CA TYR A 250 -1.74 5.91 11.59
C TYR A 250 -2.08 5.38 12.98
N LEU A 251 -2.99 6.05 13.69
CA LEU A 251 -3.60 5.48 14.88
C LEU A 251 -4.68 4.50 14.44
N VAL A 252 -4.61 3.26 14.94
CA VAL A 252 -5.62 2.24 14.70
C VAL A 252 -6.45 2.02 15.96
N TYR A 253 -7.75 2.28 15.89
CA TYR A 253 -8.62 2.31 17.07
C TYR A 253 -10.06 1.86 16.77
N LYS A 254 -10.80 1.56 17.84
CA LYS A 254 -12.23 1.26 17.87
C LYS A 254 -12.90 2.08 18.95
N VAL A 255 -14.21 2.26 18.83
CA VAL A 255 -15.03 2.88 19.87
C VAL A 255 -16.12 1.89 20.26
N LYS A 256 -16.14 1.52 21.54
CA LYS A 256 -17.14 0.63 22.10
C LYS A 256 -18.42 1.39 22.41
N GLU A 257 -19.56 0.70 22.31
CA GLU A 257 -20.84 1.21 22.80
C GLU A 257 -20.84 1.21 24.33
N THR A 258 -20.99 2.39 24.93
CA THR A 258 -21.09 2.57 26.38
C THR A 258 -22.55 2.72 26.77
N SER A 259 -23.04 1.87 27.66
CA SER A 259 -24.44 1.88 28.12
C SER A 259 -24.81 3.09 28.98
N ASN A 260 -23.81 3.84 29.47
CA ASN A 260 -23.97 4.92 30.44
C ASN A 260 -23.65 6.31 29.84
N ASP A 261 -24.05 6.55 28.60
CA ASP A 261 -24.01 7.90 28.02
C ASP A 261 -25.11 8.78 28.65
N LEU A 262 -24.90 9.19 29.92
CA LEU A 262 -25.69 10.23 30.59
C LEU A 262 -25.49 11.62 29.96
N VAL A 263 -24.69 11.71 28.90
CA VAL A 263 -24.42 12.94 28.14
C VAL A 263 -25.02 12.77 26.73
N PRO A 264 -26.12 13.49 26.39
CA PRO A 264 -26.86 13.30 25.13
C PRO A 264 -26.12 13.76 23.86
N ARG A 265 -24.81 14.04 23.92
CA ARG A 265 -24.07 14.63 22.80
C ARG A 265 -22.83 13.82 22.51
N ARG A 266 -22.88 13.11 21.38
CA ARG A 266 -21.77 12.48 20.67
C ARG A 266 -20.74 13.54 20.24
N HIS A 267 -20.06 14.17 21.19
CA HIS A 267 -18.92 15.02 20.84
C HIS A 267 -17.77 14.10 20.41
N PRO A 268 -17.11 14.40 19.28
CA PRO A 268 -15.96 13.61 18.85
C PRO A 268 -14.83 13.72 19.86
N VAL A 269 -14.09 12.62 20.04
CA VAL A 269 -12.82 12.66 20.78
C VAL A 269 -11.84 13.46 19.93
N MET A 270 -11.50 14.64 20.40
CA MET A 270 -10.55 15.53 19.75
C MET A 270 -9.14 15.16 20.19
N LEU A 271 -8.27 14.85 19.23
CA LEU A 271 -6.89 14.44 19.47
C LEU A 271 -5.97 15.43 18.77
N CYS A 272 -4.90 15.82 19.46
CA CYS A 272 -3.75 16.47 18.87
C CYS A 272 -2.61 15.48 18.82
N THR A 273 -2.07 15.32 17.62
CA THR A 273 -0.96 14.42 17.38
C THR A 273 0.26 15.20 16.97
N SER A 274 1.40 14.64 17.30
CA SER A 274 2.66 15.13 16.80
C SER A 274 3.60 14.01 16.43
N VAL A 275 4.37 14.25 15.38
CA VAL A 275 5.47 13.39 14.99
C VAL A 275 6.74 14.20 15.09
N THR A 276 7.70 13.70 15.88
CA THR A 276 8.99 14.35 16.09
C THR A 276 10.11 13.44 15.59
N ILE A 277 10.94 13.96 14.70
CA ILE A 277 12.17 13.33 14.23
C ILE A 277 13.26 14.40 14.12
N ASN A 278 14.45 14.18 14.71
CA ASN A 278 15.61 15.07 14.56
C ASN A 278 15.32 16.57 14.76
N ARG A 279 14.48 16.91 15.75
CA ARG A 279 13.97 18.25 16.09
C ARG A 279 12.93 18.84 15.13
N ASN A 280 12.64 18.20 14.02
CA ASN A 280 11.49 18.51 13.19
C ASN A 280 10.25 17.93 13.85
N MET A 281 9.24 18.79 14.07
CA MET A 281 7.98 18.41 14.69
C MET A 281 6.84 18.80 13.75
N THR A 282 6.02 17.84 13.39
CA THR A 282 4.73 18.09 12.73
C THR A 282 3.62 17.87 13.74
N THR A 283 2.61 18.73 13.73
CA THR A 283 1.43 18.63 14.60
C THR A 283 0.17 18.59 13.75
N LYS A 284 -0.84 17.82 14.16
CA LYS A 284 -2.15 17.75 13.52
C LYS A 284 -3.22 17.64 14.61
N GLU A 285 -4.37 18.26 14.40
CA GLU A 285 -5.56 18.05 15.24
C GLU A 285 -6.62 17.32 14.42
N PHE A 286 -7.33 16.38 15.04
CA PHE A 286 -8.43 15.69 14.38
C PHE A 286 -9.50 15.24 15.37
N ALA A 287 -10.69 15.03 14.83
CA ALA A 287 -11.84 14.48 15.50
C ALA A 287 -11.94 12.97 15.21
N CYS A 288 -11.99 12.12 16.24
CA CYS A 288 -12.28 10.70 16.06
C CYS A 288 -13.69 10.50 15.53
N ASN A 289 -13.88 9.48 14.70
CA ASN A 289 -15.22 9.11 14.25
C ASN A 289 -16.03 8.57 15.44
N ASN A 290 -17.30 8.95 15.50
CA ASN A 290 -18.22 8.55 16.56
C ASN A 290 -19.09 7.35 16.19
N GLU A 291 -19.03 6.90 14.94
CA GLU A 291 -19.66 5.68 14.47
C GLU A 291 -18.95 4.45 15.06
N ILE A 292 -19.74 3.42 15.35
CA ILE A 292 -19.27 2.14 15.89
C ILE A 292 -19.17 1.14 14.72
N PRO A 293 -18.03 1.06 14.04
CA PRO A 293 -17.83 0.09 12.98
C PRO A 293 -17.58 -1.30 13.57
N GLN A 294 -17.85 -2.32 12.76
CA GLN A 294 -17.38 -3.68 13.05
C GLN A 294 -15.85 -3.81 12.83
N GLU A 295 -15.27 -2.97 11.96
CA GLU A 295 -13.85 -2.97 11.61
C GLU A 295 -13.05 -1.89 12.37
N TRP A 296 -11.72 -1.94 12.31
CA TRP A 296 -10.86 -0.94 12.94
C TRP A 296 -10.86 0.37 12.15
N TRP A 297 -10.93 1.52 12.84
CA TRP A 297 -10.69 2.83 12.23
C TRP A 297 -9.20 3.11 12.17
N GLU A 298 -8.79 3.80 11.10
CA GLU A 298 -7.44 4.32 10.94
C GLU A 298 -7.48 5.83 10.72
N VAL A 299 -6.62 6.57 11.42
CA VAL A 299 -6.48 8.01 11.23
C VAL A 299 -5.00 8.37 11.13
N GLU A 300 -4.64 9.11 10.09
CA GLU A 300 -3.27 9.56 9.90
C GLU A 300 -2.89 10.61 10.94
N ILE A 301 -1.90 10.30 11.77
CA ILE A 301 -1.45 11.18 12.87
C ILE A 301 -0.29 12.08 12.46
N GLY A 302 0.41 11.76 11.37
CA GLY A 302 1.47 12.60 10.82
C GLY A 302 2.36 11.88 9.83
N GLU A 303 3.25 12.66 9.21
CA GLU A 303 4.20 12.20 8.21
C GLU A 303 5.62 12.64 8.59
N PHE A 304 6.59 11.86 8.14
CA PHE A 304 8.00 12.14 8.33
C PHE A 304 8.82 11.45 7.22
N TYR A 305 10.06 11.90 7.02
CA TYR A 305 10.96 11.34 6.02
C TYR A 305 12.21 10.78 6.71
N ILE A 306 12.64 9.60 6.29
CA ILE A 306 13.87 8.97 6.78
C ILE A 306 15.00 9.27 5.79
N GLU A 307 15.91 10.17 6.17
CA GLU A 307 17.10 10.51 5.38
C GLU A 307 18.18 9.44 5.49
N ASN A 308 19.10 9.42 4.53
CA ASN A 308 20.20 8.46 4.52
C ASN A 308 21.29 8.90 5.51
N GLY A 309 21.64 8.02 6.45
CA GLY A 309 22.68 8.28 7.45
C GLY A 309 22.20 8.99 8.72
N GLU A 310 20.92 9.37 8.81
CA GLU A 310 20.34 9.91 10.03
C GLU A 310 19.97 8.79 11.01
N GLU A 311 20.59 8.81 12.18
CA GLU A 311 20.26 7.94 13.31
C GLU A 311 19.50 8.75 14.36
N GLY A 312 18.32 8.28 14.75
CA GLY A 312 17.49 8.98 15.72
C GLY A 312 16.27 8.17 16.14
N GLU A 313 15.54 8.71 17.12
CA GLU A 313 14.27 8.16 17.57
C GLU A 313 13.14 8.95 16.92
N VAL A 314 12.21 8.26 16.25
CA VAL A 314 10.94 8.83 15.81
C VAL A 314 9.97 8.73 16.98
N LYS A 315 9.52 9.88 17.48
CA LYS A 315 8.56 9.97 18.57
C LYS A 315 7.19 10.37 18.04
N LEU A 316 6.21 9.50 18.24
CA LEU A 316 4.82 9.67 17.84
C LEU A 316 4.03 9.98 19.12
N MET A 317 3.39 11.14 19.20
CA MET A 317 2.61 11.53 20.38
C MET A 317 1.17 11.82 19.98
N LEU A 318 0.26 11.48 20.87
CA LEU A 318 -1.16 11.71 20.74
C LEU A 318 -1.70 12.13 22.10
N ALA A 319 -2.24 13.34 22.17
CA ALA A 319 -2.85 13.90 23.35
C ALA A 319 -4.30 14.22 23.06
N GLU A 320 -5.20 13.78 23.93
CA GLU A 320 -6.60 14.19 23.87
C GLU A 320 -6.73 15.67 24.26
N ILE A 321 -7.34 16.48 23.39
CA ILE A 321 -7.53 17.92 23.59
C ILE A 321 -9.03 18.20 23.58
N GLY A 322 -9.64 18.47 24.74
CA GLY A 322 -11.09 18.71 24.82
C GLY A 322 -11.58 19.12 26.21
N GLY A 323 -12.82 19.60 26.31
CA GLY A 323 -13.44 20.02 27.58
C GLY A 323 -13.80 18.86 28.52
N ALA A 324 -14.41 19.18 29.66
CA ALA A 324 -14.59 18.35 30.88
C ALA A 324 -15.27 16.96 30.77
N LEU A 325 -15.50 16.41 29.57
CA LEU A 325 -16.13 15.10 29.35
C LEU A 325 -15.40 14.36 28.22
N CYS A 326 -14.28 13.72 28.55
CA CYS A 326 -13.59 12.79 27.66
C CYS A 326 -14.44 11.52 27.43
N ARG A 327 -14.45 10.97 26.21
CA ARG A 327 -15.27 9.76 25.92
C ARG A 327 -14.63 8.50 26.52
N THR A 328 -15.45 7.64 27.11
CA THR A 328 -15.07 6.27 27.51
C THR A 328 -15.25 5.29 26.34
N GLY A 329 -14.64 4.12 26.41
CA GLY A 329 -14.77 3.07 25.40
C GLY A 329 -13.88 3.23 24.17
N LEU A 330 -12.92 4.16 24.17
CA LEU A 330 -11.86 4.21 23.15
C LEU A 330 -10.95 2.99 23.31
N ILE A 331 -10.84 2.18 22.27
CA ILE A 331 -9.98 1.00 22.22
C ILE A 331 -8.86 1.27 21.23
N ILE A 332 -7.60 1.18 21.66
CA ILE A 332 -6.44 1.41 20.80
C ILE A 332 -5.77 0.07 20.52
N LEU A 333 -5.60 -0.25 19.23
CA LEU A 333 -4.81 -1.40 18.76
C LEU A 333 -3.32 -1.05 18.79
N GLY A 334 -2.98 0.14 18.28
CA GLY A 334 -1.61 0.60 18.18
C GLY A 334 -1.41 1.74 17.20
N ILE A 335 -0.15 2.02 16.87
CA ILE A 335 0.25 3.01 15.86
C ILE A 335 0.95 2.28 14.72
N ASP A 336 0.39 2.36 13.53
CA ASP A 336 0.90 1.74 12.31
C ASP A 336 1.72 2.73 11.48
N ILE A 337 2.91 2.32 11.05
CA ILE A 337 3.90 3.15 10.38
C ILE A 337 4.16 2.54 9.01
N ARG A 338 3.66 3.21 7.97
CA ARG A 338 3.64 2.70 6.59
C ARG A 338 4.37 3.64 5.63
N PRO A 339 5.10 3.10 4.64
CA PRO A 339 5.60 3.90 3.52
C PRO A 339 4.46 4.66 2.84
N LYS A 340 4.69 5.94 2.51
CA LYS A 340 3.72 6.81 1.85
C LYS A 340 4.22 7.20 0.46
N HIS A 341 3.54 6.65 -0.56
CA HIS A 341 3.81 6.87 -1.98
C HIS A 341 3.20 8.17 -2.51
#